data_AF-A0A9E5W9A0-F1
#
_entry.id   AF-A0A9E5W9A0-F1
#
_cell.length_a   1.000
_cell.length_b   1.000
_cell.length_c   1.000
_cell.angle_alpha   90.00
_cell.angle_beta   90.00
_cell.angle_gamma   90.00
#
_symmetry.space_group_name_H-M   'P 1'
#
loop_
_entity.id
_entity.type
_entity.pdbx_description
1 polymer ?
#
loop_
_entity_poly.entity_id
_entity_poly.type
_entity_poly.pdbx_seq_one_letter_code
_entity_poly.pdbx_strand_id
1 'polypeptide(L)'
;MKIFIFISAIIIVLFNSSLLFSYEYDPKTTPGNFHYSGKYCTDCHKKTPSLKEKNLKFNGDFNLLCKCHFKTQSYIHPVDIKPSKKMKAKIPPSFPLKDGKIVCSTCHDIYSQCKENRFNKNSLRGSPYKTRYDVCYRCHDPRGYKMFNPHKQLDKNHKIIKERCLYCHSVKPDEKYSGSKDIRLRTNIEVLCQRCHNIKGNHSGNVNHLIKPSLKAIKRMDRMKKKFNIILPLDKEGKLTCATCHNPHEKGVIDESKPSAKGADAKFRHRLPGKLCTECHQK
;
A
#
# COMPACT_ATOMS: atom_id res chain seq x y z
N MET A 1 58.43 59.04 -6.81
CA MET A 1 58.30 58.21 -8.03
C MET A 1 58.95 56.86 -7.77
N LYS A 2 58.15 55.82 -7.48
CA LYS A 2 58.47 54.40 -7.65
C LYS A 2 57.23 53.58 -7.27
N ILE A 3 56.72 52.91 -8.29
CA ILE A 3 55.51 52.10 -8.34
C ILE A 3 55.79 50.80 -7.57
N PHE A 4 54.95 50.45 -6.59
CA PHE A 4 54.95 49.13 -5.99
C PHE A 4 53.84 48.29 -6.63
N ILE A 5 54.30 47.30 -7.41
CA ILE A 5 53.50 46.30 -8.11
C ILE A 5 53.04 45.26 -7.09
N PHE A 6 51.73 45.08 -6.96
CA PHE A 6 51.14 43.97 -6.21
C PHE A 6 51.32 42.67 -7.01
N ILE A 7 52.17 41.76 -6.50
CA ILE A 7 52.27 40.38 -6.99
C ILE A 7 51.36 39.52 -6.12
N SER A 8 50.32 38.96 -6.75
CA SER A 8 49.38 38.01 -6.15
C SER A 8 50.08 36.69 -5.84
N ALA A 9 50.30 36.39 -4.56
CA ALA A 9 50.79 35.10 -4.11
C ALA A 9 49.63 34.08 -4.06
N ILE A 10 49.69 33.07 -4.93
CA ILE A 10 48.80 31.91 -4.90
C ILE A 10 49.26 31.01 -3.75
N ILE A 11 48.50 30.99 -2.66
CA ILE A 11 48.68 30.04 -1.56
C ILE A 11 47.90 28.77 -1.90
N ILE A 12 48.61 27.71 -2.30
CA ILE A 12 48.07 26.35 -2.39
C ILE A 12 48.03 25.78 -0.97
N VAL A 13 46.86 25.83 -0.33
CA VAL A 13 46.63 25.12 0.93
C VAL A 13 46.15 23.71 0.63
N LEU A 14 47.04 22.74 0.79
CA LEU A 14 46.70 21.32 0.85
C LEU A 14 46.02 21.03 2.19
N PHE A 15 44.68 21.13 2.22
CA PHE A 15 43.91 20.65 3.36
C PHE A 15 43.72 19.13 3.27
N ASN A 16 44.58 18.41 3.99
CA ASN A 16 44.30 17.05 4.45
C ASN A 16 43.20 17.13 5.53
N SER A 17 41.96 16.85 5.15
CA SER A 17 40.83 16.77 6.07
C SER A 17 40.51 15.30 6.42
N SER A 18 41.37 14.70 7.23
CA SER A 18 41.02 13.52 8.02
C SER A 18 40.26 13.96 9.27
N LEU A 19 38.93 13.83 9.24
CA LEU A 19 37.97 13.59 10.34
C LEU A 19 36.62 14.28 10.05
N LEU A 20 35.73 13.56 9.36
CA LEU A 20 34.29 13.70 9.53
C LEU A 20 33.74 12.30 9.75
N PHE A 21 33.25 12.04 10.96
CA PHE A 21 32.29 10.98 11.21
C PHE A 21 31.00 11.32 10.46
N SER A 22 30.93 10.96 9.18
CA SER A 22 29.70 10.93 8.40
C SER A 22 29.10 9.54 8.52
N TYR A 23 27.99 9.50 9.22
CA TYR A 23 27.00 8.42 9.26
C TYR A 23 26.92 7.70 7.90
N GLU A 24 27.28 6.42 7.84
CA GLU A 24 27.12 5.59 6.65
C GLU A 24 25.62 5.46 6.32
N TYR A 25 25.16 6.37 5.47
CA TYR A 25 23.97 6.17 4.67
C TYR A 25 24.33 5.16 3.56
N ASP A 26 23.91 3.90 3.70
CA ASP A 26 23.98 2.91 2.60
C ASP A 26 22.88 3.24 1.57
N PRO A 27 23.23 3.72 0.36
CA PRO A 27 22.27 4.11 -0.67
C PRO A 27 21.61 2.91 -1.38
N LYS A 28 21.95 1.65 -1.05
CA LYS A 28 21.45 0.47 -1.79
C LYS A 28 19.95 0.18 -1.64
N THR A 29 19.18 1.03 -0.96
CA THR A 29 17.71 0.91 -0.91
C THR A 29 16.94 2.18 -1.30
N THR A 30 17.51 3.04 -2.15
CA THR A 30 16.62 3.67 -3.14
C THR A 30 16.10 2.56 -4.06
N PRO A 31 14.77 2.43 -4.29
CA PRO A 31 14.23 1.40 -5.16
C PRO A 31 14.72 1.67 -6.58
N GLY A 32 15.81 0.99 -6.96
CA GLY A 32 16.32 1.01 -8.32
C GLY A 32 15.21 0.62 -9.30
N ASN A 33 15.31 1.10 -10.53
CA ASN A 33 14.37 0.72 -11.57
C ASN A 33 14.66 -0.72 -12.04
N PHE A 34 14.08 -1.70 -11.33
CA PHE A 34 14.25 -3.14 -11.60
C PHE A 34 13.71 -3.58 -12.96
N HIS A 35 12.68 -2.90 -13.48
CA HIS A 35 11.96 -3.34 -14.68
C HIS A 35 12.59 -2.86 -15.99
N TYR A 36 13.18 -1.65 -16.01
CA TYR A 36 13.61 -1.03 -17.27
C TYR A 36 15.12 -0.82 -17.40
N SER A 37 15.95 -1.42 -16.53
CA SER A 37 17.41 -1.20 -16.55
C SER A 37 18.18 -2.28 -17.31
N GLY A 38 17.56 -3.42 -17.66
CA GLY A 38 18.24 -4.58 -18.24
C GLY A 38 19.20 -5.31 -17.28
N LYS A 39 19.61 -4.66 -16.19
CA LYS A 39 20.55 -5.19 -15.18
C LYS A 39 20.01 -6.41 -14.43
N TYR A 40 18.69 -6.54 -14.31
CA TYR A 40 18.03 -7.54 -13.47
C TYR A 40 17.29 -8.61 -14.28
N CYS A 41 17.64 -8.80 -15.55
CA CYS A 41 16.99 -9.82 -16.41
C CYS A 41 17.07 -11.23 -15.80
N THR A 42 18.18 -11.55 -15.13
CA THR A 42 18.40 -12.86 -14.49
C THR A 42 17.53 -13.06 -13.24
N ASP A 43 16.90 -12.04 -12.67
CA ASP A 43 15.96 -12.21 -11.55
C ASP A 43 14.66 -12.86 -12.02
N CYS A 44 14.28 -12.61 -13.28
CA CYS A 44 13.07 -13.15 -13.90
C CYS A 44 13.36 -14.33 -14.83
N HIS A 45 14.50 -14.33 -15.51
CA HIS A 45 14.84 -15.30 -16.54
C HIS A 45 15.96 -16.26 -16.10
N LYS A 46 15.87 -17.52 -16.53
CA LYS A 46 16.93 -18.53 -16.35
C LYS A 46 18.10 -18.31 -17.31
N LYS A 47 17.79 -17.82 -18.51
CA LYS A 47 18.72 -17.47 -19.60
C LYS A 47 18.05 -16.40 -20.47
N THR A 48 18.79 -15.77 -21.37
CA THR A 48 18.24 -14.76 -22.28
C THR A 48 17.01 -15.29 -23.03
N PRO A 49 15.86 -14.59 -22.98
CA PRO A 49 14.64 -15.02 -23.68
C PRO A 49 14.79 -14.86 -25.21
N SER A 50 14.11 -15.71 -25.97
CA SER A 50 13.94 -15.59 -27.42
C SER A 50 12.48 -15.35 -27.77
N LEU A 51 12.19 -15.08 -29.06
CA LEU A 51 10.81 -14.91 -29.54
C LEU A 51 9.94 -16.16 -29.31
N LYS A 52 10.54 -17.35 -29.28
CA LYS A 52 9.84 -18.63 -29.07
C LYS A 52 9.86 -19.07 -27.60
N GLU A 53 10.92 -18.74 -26.86
CA GLU A 53 11.10 -19.21 -25.49
C GLU A 53 11.30 -18.06 -24.51
N LYS A 54 10.35 -17.90 -23.58
CA LYS A 54 10.42 -16.84 -22.55
C LYS A 54 11.46 -17.12 -21.47
N ASN A 55 11.91 -18.36 -21.27
CA ASN A 55 12.93 -18.72 -20.29
C ASN A 55 12.69 -18.22 -18.85
N LEU A 56 11.44 -18.16 -18.41
CA LEU A 56 11.08 -17.62 -17.10
C LEU A 56 11.48 -18.59 -15.97
N LYS A 57 11.94 -18.03 -14.85
CA LYS A 57 12.07 -18.74 -13.57
C LYS A 57 10.69 -19.13 -13.03
N PHE A 58 10.66 -20.03 -12.05
CA PHE A 58 9.43 -20.47 -11.35
C PHE A 58 8.31 -20.96 -12.29
N ASN A 59 8.67 -21.54 -13.43
CA ASN A 59 7.72 -21.95 -14.47
C ASN A 59 6.76 -20.81 -14.90
N GLY A 60 7.27 -19.58 -14.91
CA GLY A 60 6.49 -18.38 -15.24
C GLY A 60 5.44 -18.01 -14.21
N ASP A 61 5.53 -18.47 -12.96
CA ASP A 61 4.62 -18.05 -11.89
C ASP A 61 4.86 -16.57 -11.56
N PHE A 62 3.93 -15.72 -12.00
CA PHE A 62 4.03 -14.29 -11.80
C PHE A 62 3.85 -13.87 -10.35
N ASN A 63 3.24 -14.68 -9.47
CA ASN A 63 3.25 -14.38 -8.03
C ASN A 63 4.68 -14.46 -7.47
N LEU A 64 5.45 -15.46 -7.89
CA LEU A 64 6.84 -15.60 -7.46
C LEU A 64 7.78 -14.62 -8.17
N LEU A 65 7.61 -14.41 -9.48
CA LEU A 65 8.41 -13.46 -10.26
C LEU A 65 8.17 -12.01 -9.82
N CYS A 66 6.93 -11.65 -9.49
CA CYS A 66 6.56 -10.30 -9.09
C CYS A 66 6.57 -10.09 -7.57
N LYS A 67 7.18 -11.00 -6.79
CA LYS A 67 7.16 -10.98 -5.32
C LYS A 67 7.65 -9.68 -4.70
N CYS A 68 8.52 -8.94 -5.38
CA CYS A 68 8.99 -7.63 -4.94
C CYS A 68 7.82 -6.67 -4.72
N HIS A 69 6.79 -6.72 -5.57
CA HIS A 69 5.58 -5.89 -5.47
C HIS A 69 4.71 -6.24 -4.27
N PHE A 70 4.82 -7.45 -3.70
CA PHE A 70 4.08 -7.80 -2.49
C PHE A 70 4.59 -7.08 -1.24
N LYS A 71 5.87 -6.69 -1.23
CA LYS A 71 6.50 -5.96 -0.12
C LYS A 71 6.54 -4.45 -0.36
N THR A 72 6.54 -4.00 -1.62
CA THR A 72 6.76 -2.58 -1.98
C THR A 72 5.52 -1.87 -2.52
N GLN A 73 4.47 -2.60 -2.92
CA GLN A 73 3.27 -1.99 -3.45
C GLN A 73 2.04 -2.25 -2.60
N SER A 74 1.23 -1.20 -2.54
CA SER A 74 -0.18 -1.22 -2.25
C SER A 74 -0.93 -2.20 -3.18
N TYR A 75 -0.88 -3.50 -2.87
CA TYR A 75 -1.53 -4.57 -3.60
C TYR A 75 -3.06 -4.50 -3.47
N ILE A 76 -3.72 -4.09 -4.56
CA ILE A 76 -5.17 -4.11 -4.77
C ILE A 76 -5.57 -4.59 -6.17
N HIS A 77 -4.74 -5.42 -6.81
CA HIS A 77 -5.12 -5.97 -8.10
C HIS A 77 -5.53 -7.44 -7.95
N PRO A 78 -6.69 -7.84 -8.54
CA PRO A 78 -7.20 -9.20 -8.46
C PRO A 78 -6.31 -10.14 -9.29
N VAL A 79 -5.38 -10.85 -8.66
CA VAL A 79 -4.68 -11.97 -9.29
C VAL A 79 -4.97 -13.27 -8.54
N ASP A 80 -4.67 -14.38 -9.20
CA ASP A 80 -5.04 -15.74 -8.79
C ASP A 80 -6.57 -15.98 -8.72
N ILE A 81 -7.33 -15.18 -9.47
CA ILE A 81 -8.78 -15.30 -9.57
C ILE A 81 -9.13 -16.04 -10.86
N LYS A 82 -9.91 -17.12 -10.75
CA LYS A 82 -10.52 -17.80 -11.90
C LYS A 82 -11.79 -17.04 -12.31
N PRO A 83 -11.83 -16.36 -13.47
CA PRO A 83 -13.03 -15.66 -13.89
C PRO A 83 -14.16 -16.64 -14.19
N SER A 84 -15.40 -16.22 -13.94
CA SER A 84 -16.59 -16.99 -14.33
C SER A 84 -16.65 -17.15 -15.85
N LYS A 85 -17.38 -18.14 -16.37
CA LYS A 85 -17.56 -18.34 -17.82
C LYS A 85 -18.02 -17.06 -18.53
N LYS A 86 -19.01 -16.37 -17.95
CA LYS A 86 -19.52 -15.07 -18.43
C LYS A 86 -18.44 -13.99 -18.46
N MET A 87 -17.57 -13.95 -17.45
CA MET A 87 -16.49 -12.96 -17.42
C MET A 87 -15.40 -13.30 -18.44
N LYS A 88 -15.01 -14.57 -18.58
CA LYS A 88 -14.02 -15.00 -19.59
C LYS A 88 -14.38 -14.55 -21.00
N ALA A 89 -15.66 -14.61 -21.37
CA ALA A 89 -16.15 -14.14 -22.67
C ALA A 89 -15.98 -12.62 -22.89
N LYS A 90 -15.83 -11.84 -21.81
CA LYS A 90 -15.61 -10.38 -21.88
C LYS A 90 -14.14 -9.99 -21.81
N ILE A 91 -13.23 -10.92 -21.47
CA ILE A 91 -11.80 -10.63 -21.37
C ILE A 91 -11.25 -10.51 -22.80
N PRO A 92 -10.64 -9.37 -23.17
CA PRO A 92 -10.08 -9.24 -24.51
C PRO A 92 -8.97 -10.26 -24.76
N PRO A 93 -8.80 -10.78 -25.99
CA PRO A 93 -7.75 -11.75 -26.30
C PRO A 93 -6.33 -11.26 -25.97
N SER A 94 -6.11 -9.95 -26.00
CA SER A 94 -4.84 -9.34 -25.63
C SER A 94 -4.52 -9.49 -24.13
N PHE A 95 -5.48 -9.79 -23.26
CA PHE A 95 -5.30 -9.93 -21.81
C PHE A 95 -5.20 -11.43 -21.43
N PRO A 96 -4.00 -12.01 -21.42
CA PRO A 96 -3.84 -13.45 -21.28
C PRO A 96 -4.21 -13.93 -19.87
N LEU A 97 -4.85 -15.10 -19.79
CA LEU A 97 -5.00 -15.83 -18.53
C LEU A 97 -3.89 -16.88 -18.42
N LYS A 98 -3.39 -17.12 -17.21
CA LYS A 98 -2.49 -18.24 -16.93
C LYS A 98 -3.27 -19.30 -16.17
N ASP A 99 -3.31 -20.53 -16.68
CA ASP A 99 -4.08 -21.64 -16.11
C ASP A 99 -5.57 -21.28 -15.88
N GLY A 100 -6.11 -20.44 -16.78
CA GLY A 100 -7.48 -19.94 -16.71
C GLY A 100 -7.74 -18.92 -15.60
N LYS A 101 -6.70 -18.40 -14.94
CA LYS A 101 -6.77 -17.37 -13.89
C LYS A 101 -6.19 -16.04 -14.36
N ILE A 102 -6.68 -14.96 -13.76
CA ILE A 102 -6.08 -13.62 -13.89
C ILE A 102 -4.76 -13.62 -13.12
N VAL A 103 -3.68 -13.19 -13.75
CA VAL A 103 -2.34 -13.04 -13.17
C VAL A 103 -1.79 -11.65 -13.45
N CYS A 104 -0.62 -11.33 -12.89
CA CYS A 104 -0.01 -10.00 -13.06
C CYS A 104 0.13 -9.63 -14.55
N SER A 105 0.55 -10.58 -15.38
CA SER A 105 0.73 -10.39 -16.82
C SER A 105 -0.57 -10.31 -17.64
N THR A 106 -1.73 -10.59 -17.04
CA THR A 106 -3.03 -10.33 -17.66
C THR A 106 -3.20 -8.84 -17.89
N CYS A 107 -3.00 -8.04 -16.83
CA CYS A 107 -3.16 -6.59 -16.87
C CYS A 107 -1.87 -5.85 -17.23
N HIS A 108 -0.70 -6.43 -16.92
CA HIS A 108 0.58 -5.81 -17.22
C HIS A 108 1.26 -6.45 -18.44
N ASP A 109 1.64 -5.63 -19.42
CA ASP A 109 2.53 -6.04 -20.50
C ASP A 109 3.98 -6.02 -20.04
N ILE A 110 4.42 -7.10 -19.40
CA ILE A 110 5.78 -7.23 -18.88
C ILE A 110 6.84 -7.16 -20.00
N TYR A 111 6.49 -7.56 -21.22
CA TYR A 111 7.44 -7.50 -22.35
C TYR A 111 7.81 -6.06 -22.74
N SER A 112 6.90 -5.09 -22.53
CA SER A 112 7.21 -3.66 -22.70
C SER A 112 8.44 -3.20 -21.92
N GLN A 113 8.74 -3.88 -20.81
CA GLN A 113 9.86 -3.58 -19.93
C GLN A 113 11.21 -4.01 -20.54
N CYS A 114 11.17 -4.95 -21.50
CA CYS A 114 12.34 -5.45 -22.21
C CYS A 114 12.71 -4.60 -23.44
N LYS A 115 11.89 -3.60 -23.81
CA LYS A 115 12.13 -2.76 -24.99
C LYS A 115 13.00 -1.55 -24.60
N GLU A 116 13.90 -1.16 -25.49
CA GLU A 116 14.80 -0.01 -25.28
C GLU A 116 14.05 1.33 -25.20
N ASN A 117 12.83 1.41 -25.74
CA ASN A 117 12.08 2.66 -25.83
C ASN A 117 11.25 2.94 -24.56
N ARG A 118 11.70 3.93 -23.75
CA ARG A 118 11.26 4.16 -22.36
C ARG A 118 10.30 5.34 -22.16
N PHE A 119 9.78 5.94 -23.22
CA PHE A 119 8.99 7.19 -23.13
C PHE A 119 7.71 7.09 -22.28
N ASN A 120 7.21 5.88 -22.01
CA ASN A 120 6.10 5.68 -21.08
C ASN A 120 6.36 4.45 -20.18
N LYS A 121 6.74 4.68 -18.91
CA LYS A 121 6.98 3.61 -17.91
C LYS A 121 5.68 2.96 -17.39
N ASN A 122 4.61 3.00 -18.18
CA ASN A 122 3.35 2.36 -17.84
C ASN A 122 3.28 0.97 -18.50
N SER A 123 3.36 -0.06 -17.67
CA SER A 123 3.25 -1.44 -18.11
C SER A 123 1.80 -1.93 -18.21
N LEU A 124 0.78 -1.11 -18.00
CA LEU A 124 -0.61 -1.55 -18.18
C LEU A 124 -0.86 -1.87 -19.66
N ARG A 125 -1.39 -3.06 -19.90
CA ARG A 125 -1.69 -3.54 -21.24
C ARG A 125 -2.80 -2.68 -21.85
N GLY A 126 -2.59 -2.18 -23.07
CA GLY A 126 -3.52 -1.27 -23.73
C GLY A 126 -3.44 0.18 -23.24
N SER A 127 -2.40 0.53 -22.46
CA SER A 127 -2.01 1.91 -22.16
C SER A 127 -1.75 2.72 -23.45
N PRO A 128 -1.98 4.05 -23.45
CA PRO A 128 -2.34 4.91 -22.33
C PRO A 128 -3.82 4.85 -21.90
N TYR A 129 -4.05 5.08 -20.60
CA TYR A 129 -5.37 5.22 -19.99
C TYR A 129 -5.49 6.58 -19.30
N LYS A 130 -6.70 7.16 -19.27
CA LYS A 130 -6.95 8.44 -18.59
C LYS A 130 -6.91 8.27 -17.08
N THR A 131 -7.43 7.14 -16.58
CA THR A 131 -7.34 6.75 -15.17
C THR A 131 -6.90 5.31 -15.02
N ARG A 132 -6.37 4.96 -13.85
CA ARG A 132 -6.00 3.57 -13.54
C ARG A 132 -7.17 2.58 -13.56
N TYR A 133 -8.41 3.05 -13.50
CA TYR A 133 -9.60 2.20 -13.51
C TYR A 133 -10.04 1.80 -14.91
N ASP A 134 -9.60 2.53 -15.94
CA ASP A 134 -10.03 2.30 -17.32
C ASP A 134 -9.59 0.92 -17.82
N VAL A 135 -8.46 0.40 -17.30
CA VAL A 135 -8.00 -0.97 -17.57
C VAL A 135 -8.99 -2.02 -17.03
N CYS A 136 -9.67 -1.76 -15.91
CA CYS A 136 -10.67 -2.66 -15.34
C CYS A 136 -11.89 -2.78 -16.27
N TYR A 137 -12.26 -1.68 -16.92
CA TYR A 137 -13.39 -1.62 -17.84
C TYR A 137 -13.16 -2.30 -19.18
N ARG A 138 -11.95 -2.82 -19.42
CA ARG A 138 -11.68 -3.74 -20.54
C ARG A 138 -12.43 -5.06 -20.39
N CYS A 139 -12.80 -5.44 -19.16
CA CYS A 139 -13.55 -6.66 -18.86
C CYS A 139 -14.87 -6.37 -18.12
N HIS A 140 -14.93 -5.29 -17.32
CA HIS A 140 -16.08 -4.93 -16.52
C HIS A 140 -16.94 -3.84 -17.18
N ASP A 141 -18.27 -3.96 -17.13
CA ASP A 141 -19.16 -2.86 -17.56
C ASP A 141 -19.07 -1.72 -16.53
N PRO A 142 -18.67 -0.50 -16.91
CA PRO A 142 -18.54 0.62 -15.98
C PRO A 142 -19.86 1.01 -15.31
N ARG A 143 -21.02 0.76 -15.94
CA ARG A 143 -22.36 1.08 -15.38
C ARG A 143 -22.77 0.12 -14.26
N GLY A 144 -22.27 -1.12 -14.32
CA GLY A 144 -22.57 -2.17 -13.33
C GLY A 144 -21.39 -2.52 -12.43
N TYR A 145 -20.22 -1.93 -12.66
CA TYR A 145 -19.02 -2.22 -11.88
C TYR A 145 -19.09 -1.54 -10.52
N LYS A 146 -19.36 -2.35 -9.49
CA LYS A 146 -19.20 -1.93 -8.11
C LYS A 146 -17.83 -2.38 -7.61
N MET A 147 -16.93 -1.43 -7.38
CA MET A 147 -15.62 -1.73 -6.80
C MET A 147 -15.79 -2.50 -5.49
N PHE A 148 -14.96 -3.52 -5.29
CA PHE A 148 -14.99 -4.33 -4.08
C PHE A 148 -14.80 -3.43 -2.85
N ASN A 149 -15.84 -3.32 -2.03
CA ASN A 149 -15.77 -2.60 -0.76
C ASN A 149 -15.50 -3.58 0.37
N PRO A 150 -14.27 -3.65 0.94
CA PRO A 150 -13.97 -4.55 2.06
C PRO A 150 -14.72 -4.16 3.34
N HIS A 151 -15.25 -2.94 3.43
CA HIS A 151 -15.99 -2.45 4.59
C HIS A 151 -17.48 -2.83 4.58
N LYS A 152 -17.98 -3.49 3.51
CA LYS A 152 -19.28 -4.15 3.54
C LYS A 152 -19.06 -5.62 3.88
N GLN A 153 -19.06 -5.90 5.17
CA GLN A 153 -18.67 -7.15 5.80
C GLN A 153 -19.87 -8.01 6.20
N LEU A 154 -21.09 -7.48 6.17
CA LEU A 154 -22.32 -8.19 6.44
C LEU A 154 -23.14 -8.41 5.15
N ASP A 155 -23.86 -9.53 5.09
CA ASP A 155 -24.84 -9.82 4.06
C ASP A 155 -26.21 -9.16 4.37
N LYS A 156 -27.21 -9.40 3.51
CA LYS A 156 -28.57 -8.85 3.68
C LYS A 156 -29.29 -9.34 4.94
N ASN A 157 -28.81 -10.43 5.55
CA ASN A 157 -29.36 -11.03 6.76
C ASN A 157 -28.48 -10.73 7.99
N HIS A 158 -27.57 -9.76 7.89
CA HIS A 158 -26.60 -9.40 8.94
C HIS A 158 -25.62 -10.52 9.32
N LYS A 159 -25.37 -11.48 8.42
CA LYS A 159 -24.36 -12.52 8.63
C LYS A 159 -23.00 -12.06 8.11
N ILE A 160 -21.94 -12.40 8.85
CA ILE A 160 -20.56 -12.05 8.49
C ILE A 160 -20.12 -12.77 7.21
N ILE A 161 -19.63 -12.00 6.24
CA ILE A 161 -19.02 -12.48 5.00
C ILE A 161 -17.53 -12.71 5.24
N LYS A 162 -17.14 -13.96 5.50
CA LYS A 162 -15.77 -14.36 5.91
C LYS A 162 -14.69 -13.85 4.96
N GLU A 163 -14.94 -13.85 3.66
CA GLU A 163 -13.98 -13.44 2.62
C GLU A 163 -13.60 -11.97 2.74
N ARG A 164 -14.49 -11.12 3.27
CA ARG A 164 -14.22 -9.68 3.49
C ARG A 164 -13.19 -9.49 4.60
N CYS A 165 -13.24 -10.31 5.64
CA CYS A 165 -12.29 -10.27 6.75
C CYS A 165 -10.87 -10.59 6.28
N LEU A 166 -10.74 -11.58 5.38
CA LEU A 166 -9.45 -12.05 4.86
C LEU A 166 -8.76 -11.03 3.94
N TYR A 167 -9.39 -9.90 3.66
CA TYR A 167 -8.77 -8.82 2.92
C TYR A 167 -7.73 -8.05 3.77
N CYS A 168 -8.07 -7.79 5.03
CA CYS A 168 -7.18 -7.11 5.98
C CYS A 168 -6.44 -8.12 6.86
N HIS A 169 -7.12 -9.19 7.27
CA HIS A 169 -6.60 -10.19 8.18
C HIS A 169 -6.01 -11.39 7.44
N SER A 170 -4.94 -11.97 7.96
CA SER A 170 -4.39 -13.22 7.41
C SER A 170 -5.26 -14.43 7.77
N VAL A 171 -5.93 -14.37 8.92
CA VAL A 171 -6.96 -15.30 9.39
C VAL A 171 -8.12 -14.48 9.90
N LYS A 172 -9.37 -14.88 9.62
CA LYS A 172 -10.55 -14.23 10.17
C LYS A 172 -10.51 -14.34 11.71
N PRO A 173 -10.49 -13.22 12.45
CA PRO A 173 -10.62 -13.24 13.90
C PRO A 173 -12.04 -13.65 14.31
N ASP A 174 -12.15 -14.18 15.52
CA ASP A 174 -13.43 -14.36 16.20
C ASP A 174 -13.89 -12.99 16.76
N GLU A 175 -14.97 -12.45 16.23
CA GLU A 175 -15.51 -11.14 16.59
C GLU A 175 -16.03 -11.05 18.03
N LYS A 176 -16.33 -12.19 18.65
CA LYS A 176 -16.85 -12.27 20.02
C LYS A 176 -15.72 -12.40 21.03
N TYR A 177 -14.66 -13.13 20.72
CA TYR A 177 -13.65 -13.50 21.72
C TYR A 177 -12.24 -12.98 21.43
N SER A 178 -11.89 -12.66 20.18
CA SER A 178 -10.53 -12.22 19.85
C SER A 178 -10.22 -10.83 20.42
N GLY A 179 -9.10 -10.71 21.12
CA GLY A 179 -8.53 -9.45 21.56
C GLY A 179 -7.48 -8.92 20.59
N SER A 180 -6.91 -7.74 20.86
CA SER A 180 -5.90 -7.11 20.00
C SER A 180 -4.67 -7.98 19.73
N LYS A 181 -4.32 -8.88 20.64
CA LYS A 181 -3.16 -9.80 20.50
C LYS A 181 -3.41 -10.93 19.50
N ASP A 182 -4.67 -11.30 19.30
CA ASP A 182 -5.07 -12.40 18.40
C ASP A 182 -5.20 -11.93 16.94
N ILE A 183 -5.19 -10.61 16.74
CA ILE A 183 -5.35 -10.00 15.42
C ILE A 183 -4.07 -10.16 14.61
N ARG A 184 -4.19 -10.89 13.49
CA ARG A 184 -3.12 -11.06 12.51
C ARG A 184 -3.49 -10.36 11.21
N LEU A 185 -2.77 -9.29 10.88
CA LEU A 185 -2.93 -8.55 9.64
C LEU A 185 -2.08 -9.16 8.53
N ARG A 186 -2.51 -9.04 7.28
CA ARG A 186 -1.76 -9.54 6.11
C ARG A 186 -0.44 -8.80 5.88
N THR A 187 -0.36 -7.55 6.29
CA THR A 187 0.81 -6.70 6.13
C THR A 187 0.69 -5.49 7.08
N ASN A 188 1.62 -4.55 6.96
CA ASN A 188 1.55 -3.26 7.64
C ASN A 188 0.19 -2.58 7.38
N ILE A 189 -0.41 -2.05 8.44
CA ILE A 189 -1.78 -1.51 8.39
C ILE A 189 -1.90 -0.26 7.53
N GLU A 190 -0.86 0.57 7.44
CA GLU A 190 -0.85 1.75 6.56
C GLU A 190 -0.97 1.31 5.11
N VAL A 191 -0.18 0.30 4.72
CA VAL A 191 -0.23 -0.31 3.39
C VAL A 191 -1.61 -0.93 3.13
N LEU A 192 -2.26 -1.54 4.12
CA LEU A 192 -3.62 -2.09 3.96
C LEU A 192 -4.65 -1.00 3.59
N CYS A 193 -4.57 0.16 4.23
CA CYS A 193 -5.54 1.24 4.02
C CYS A 193 -5.23 2.06 2.76
N GLN A 194 -3.98 2.48 2.59
CA GLN A 194 -3.54 3.36 1.50
C GLN A 194 -3.59 2.69 0.13
N ARG A 195 -3.77 1.37 0.10
CA ARG A 195 -4.17 0.62 -1.09
C ARG A 195 -5.36 1.24 -1.80
N CYS A 196 -6.46 1.44 -1.08
CA CYS A 196 -7.68 2.01 -1.66
C CYS A 196 -7.82 3.50 -1.35
N HIS A 197 -7.31 3.95 -0.21
CA HIS A 197 -7.47 5.32 0.26
C HIS A 197 -6.27 6.18 -0.15
N ASN A 198 -6.45 7.01 -1.17
CA ASN A 198 -5.49 8.06 -1.47
C ASN A 198 -5.73 9.25 -0.55
N ILE A 199 -4.87 9.42 0.45
CA ILE A 199 -4.96 10.51 1.42
C ILE A 199 -4.36 11.77 0.77
N LYS A 200 -5.23 12.68 0.32
CA LYS A 200 -4.87 13.99 -0.24
C LYS A 200 -5.37 15.13 0.65
N GLY A 201 -4.74 16.29 0.54
CA GLY A 201 -5.16 17.51 1.24
C GLY A 201 -4.96 17.43 2.75
N ASN A 202 -5.76 18.21 3.49
CA ASN A 202 -5.61 18.50 4.92
C ASN A 202 -5.99 17.33 5.87
N HIS A 203 -5.50 16.12 5.59
CA HIS A 203 -5.68 14.99 6.50
C HIS A 203 -4.81 15.20 7.74
N SER A 204 -5.46 15.24 8.90
CA SER A 204 -4.81 15.47 10.20
C SER A 204 -3.94 16.74 10.21
N GLY A 205 -4.44 17.83 9.64
CA GLY A 205 -3.73 19.12 9.65
C GLY A 205 -2.52 19.19 8.71
N ASN A 206 -2.38 18.25 7.75
CA ASN A 206 -1.16 18.03 6.96
C ASN A 206 0.06 17.63 7.80
N VAL A 207 -0.15 17.16 9.03
CA VAL A 207 0.92 16.67 9.90
C VAL A 207 0.93 15.15 9.86
N ASN A 208 2.11 14.56 9.77
CA ASN A 208 2.25 13.11 9.84
C ASN A 208 1.88 12.60 11.24
N HIS A 209 0.71 11.96 11.34
CA HIS A 209 0.22 11.36 12.56
C HIS A 209 0.55 9.87 12.68
N LEU A 210 1.24 9.25 11.72
CA LEU A 210 1.62 7.83 11.75
C LEU A 210 2.95 7.61 12.49
N ILE A 211 3.02 8.16 13.70
CA ILE A 211 4.23 8.22 14.52
C ILE A 211 3.97 7.64 15.90
N LYS A 212 5.04 7.37 16.65
CA LYS A 212 4.95 7.01 18.06
C LYS A 212 4.49 8.26 18.86
N PRO A 213 3.33 8.21 19.53
CA PRO A 213 2.85 9.34 20.31
C PRO A 213 3.76 9.58 21.53
N SER A 214 3.87 10.84 21.96
CA SER A 214 4.59 11.20 23.18
C SER A 214 3.88 10.68 24.43
N LEU A 215 4.57 10.62 25.57
CA LEU A 215 3.95 10.23 26.85
C LEU A 215 2.76 11.13 27.23
N LYS A 216 2.84 12.44 26.94
CA LYS A 216 1.73 13.39 27.13
C LYS A 216 0.53 12.99 26.25
N ALA A 217 0.77 12.63 24.99
CA ALA A 217 -0.27 12.18 24.08
C ALA A 217 -0.88 10.84 24.53
N ILE A 218 -0.07 9.87 24.98
CA ILE A 218 -0.57 8.60 25.54
C ILE A 218 -1.50 8.84 26.74
N LYS A 219 -1.09 9.66 27.72
CA LYS A 219 -1.95 10.01 28.86
C LYS A 219 -3.26 10.66 28.43
N ARG A 220 -3.24 11.47 27.37
CA ARG A 220 -4.45 12.05 26.76
C ARG A 220 -5.32 10.97 26.10
N MET A 221 -4.72 10.06 25.35
CA MET A 221 -5.42 8.91 24.75
C MET A 221 -6.09 8.03 25.81
N ASP A 222 -5.43 7.79 26.95
CA ASP A 222 -6.01 7.02 28.05
C ASP A 222 -7.25 7.70 28.65
N ARG A 223 -7.20 9.02 28.84
CA ARG A 223 -8.38 9.80 29.28
C ARG A 223 -9.52 9.70 28.27
N MET A 224 -9.23 9.79 26.97
CA MET A 224 -10.24 9.68 25.92
C MET A 224 -10.86 8.29 25.84
N LYS A 225 -10.04 7.23 25.93
CA LYS A 225 -10.53 5.83 25.95
C LYS A 225 -11.55 5.62 27.08
N LYS A 226 -11.25 6.12 28.28
CA LYS A 226 -12.16 6.07 29.43
C LYS A 226 -13.41 6.93 29.22
N LYS A 227 -13.23 8.21 28.87
CA LYS A 227 -14.33 9.19 28.73
C LYS A 227 -15.36 8.76 27.68
N PHE A 228 -14.91 8.26 26.55
CA PHE A 228 -15.77 7.94 25.41
C PHE A 228 -16.07 6.44 25.28
N ASN A 229 -15.54 5.62 26.19
CA ASN A 229 -15.63 4.16 26.14
C ASN A 229 -15.24 3.59 24.77
N ILE A 230 -14.04 3.95 24.29
CA ILE A 230 -13.49 3.57 22.98
C ILE A 230 -12.12 2.90 23.13
N ILE A 231 -11.66 2.25 22.05
CA ILE A 231 -10.25 1.93 21.87
C ILE A 231 -9.56 2.96 20.95
N LEU A 232 -8.26 3.14 21.16
CA LEU A 232 -7.36 3.87 20.27
C LEU A 232 -6.14 2.99 20.02
N PRO A 233 -6.24 1.96 19.15
CA PRO A 233 -5.20 0.96 18.99
C PRO A 233 -3.93 1.57 18.39
N LEU A 234 -2.77 1.11 18.86
CA LEU A 234 -1.47 1.38 18.27
C LEU A 234 -1.00 0.12 17.52
N ASP A 235 -0.04 0.26 16.61
CA ASP A 235 0.64 -0.90 16.04
C ASP A 235 1.59 -1.57 17.04
N LYS A 236 2.33 -2.58 16.59
CA LYS A 236 3.25 -3.36 17.45
C LYS A 236 4.45 -2.53 17.92
N GLU A 237 4.80 -1.50 17.16
CA GLU A 237 5.87 -0.55 17.43
C GLU A 237 5.38 0.62 18.32
N GLY A 238 4.08 0.65 18.65
CA GLY A 238 3.44 1.67 19.45
C GLY A 238 3.14 2.96 18.68
N LYS A 239 3.12 2.92 17.35
CA LYS A 239 2.74 4.06 16.51
C LYS A 239 1.23 4.16 16.33
N LEU A 240 0.79 5.39 16.16
CA LEU A 240 -0.54 5.71 15.66
C LEU A 240 -0.69 5.18 14.24
N THR A 241 -1.89 4.70 13.92
CA THR A 241 -2.22 4.12 12.62
C THR A 241 -3.55 4.69 12.12
N CYS A 242 -3.93 4.40 10.88
CA CYS A 242 -5.25 4.74 10.38
C CYS A 242 -6.37 4.18 11.28
N ALA A 243 -6.19 2.96 11.81
CA ALA A 243 -7.18 2.30 12.66
C ALA A 243 -7.25 2.87 14.09
N THR A 244 -6.29 3.71 14.48
CA THR A 244 -6.35 4.43 15.76
C THR A 244 -7.52 5.40 15.77
N CYS A 245 -7.72 6.12 14.66
CA CYS A 245 -8.78 7.12 14.53
C CYS A 245 -10.01 6.57 13.81
N HIS A 246 -9.82 5.68 12.84
CA HIS A 246 -10.90 5.12 12.01
C HIS A 246 -11.26 3.69 12.42
N ASN A 247 -12.54 3.35 12.40
CA ASN A 247 -13.03 1.99 12.55
C ASN A 247 -13.38 1.36 11.19
N PRO A 248 -12.52 0.48 10.64
CA PRO A 248 -12.76 -0.09 9.32
C PRO A 248 -13.95 -1.07 9.30
N HIS A 249 -14.48 -1.46 10.48
CA HIS A 249 -15.53 -2.45 10.56
C HIS A 249 -16.92 -1.88 10.31
N GLU A 250 -17.77 -2.63 9.60
CA GLU A 250 -19.21 -2.36 9.48
C GLU A 250 -19.90 -2.48 10.84
N LYS A 251 -20.92 -1.67 11.08
CA LYS A 251 -21.72 -1.74 12.30
C LYS A 251 -22.37 -3.13 12.41
N GLY A 252 -22.31 -3.73 13.60
CA GLY A 252 -22.80 -5.09 13.85
C GLY A 252 -21.79 -6.21 13.63
N VAL A 253 -20.61 -5.94 13.03
CA VAL A 253 -19.53 -6.95 12.93
C VAL A 253 -18.94 -7.27 14.30
N ILE A 254 -18.69 -6.24 15.09
CA ILE A 254 -18.31 -6.35 16.50
C ILE A 254 -19.50 -5.90 17.31
N ASP A 255 -19.79 -6.63 18.39
CA ASP A 255 -20.82 -6.28 19.37
C ASP A 255 -20.73 -4.79 19.77
N GLU A 256 -21.83 -4.06 19.59
CA GLU A 256 -21.90 -2.60 19.75
C GLU A 256 -21.69 -2.11 21.18
N SER A 257 -21.87 -3.01 22.16
CA SER A 257 -21.56 -2.74 23.56
C SER A 257 -20.04 -2.60 23.79
N LYS A 258 -19.21 -3.17 22.91
CA LYS A 258 -17.75 -3.17 23.07
C LYS A 258 -17.13 -1.85 22.62
N PRO A 259 -16.09 -1.37 23.32
CA PRO A 259 -15.32 -0.18 22.93
C PRO A 259 -14.71 -0.26 21.52
N SER A 260 -14.42 -1.48 21.05
CA SER A 260 -13.85 -1.75 19.72
C SER A 260 -14.84 -1.53 18.56
N ALA A 261 -16.15 -1.59 18.83
CA ALA A 261 -17.20 -1.34 17.84
C ALA A 261 -17.46 0.16 17.61
N LYS A 262 -17.03 1.05 18.51
CA LYS A 262 -17.30 2.49 18.40
C LYS A 262 -16.67 3.08 17.13
N GLY A 263 -17.42 3.95 16.47
CA GLY A 263 -17.08 4.55 15.17
C GLY A 263 -17.40 3.71 13.93
N ALA A 264 -17.91 2.49 14.09
CA ALA A 264 -18.39 1.70 12.96
C ALA A 264 -19.52 2.45 12.23
N ASP A 265 -19.36 2.63 10.92
CA ASP A 265 -20.24 3.40 10.03
C ASP A 265 -20.54 4.85 10.42
N ALA A 266 -19.83 5.40 11.42
CA ALA A 266 -19.88 6.83 11.73
C ALA A 266 -19.36 7.68 10.55
N LYS A 267 -19.59 9.00 10.58
CA LYS A 267 -19.01 9.91 9.59
C LYS A 267 -17.49 9.77 9.58
N PHE A 268 -16.92 9.46 8.40
CA PHE A 268 -15.51 9.10 8.21
C PHE A 268 -15.03 7.90 9.05
N ARG A 269 -15.94 7.13 9.64
CA ARG A 269 -15.67 6.03 10.57
C ARG A 269 -14.84 6.42 11.80
N HIS A 270 -14.91 7.68 12.24
CA HIS A 270 -14.15 8.11 13.41
C HIS A 270 -14.62 7.42 14.69
N ARG A 271 -13.66 6.94 15.50
CA ARG A 271 -13.93 6.33 16.81
C ARG A 271 -14.40 7.35 17.84
N LEU A 272 -13.81 8.54 17.81
CA LEU A 272 -14.12 9.63 18.74
C LEU A 272 -15.39 10.37 18.31
N PRO A 273 -16.36 10.59 19.21
CA PRO A 273 -17.47 11.50 18.94
C PRO A 273 -16.98 12.96 18.96
N GLY A 274 -17.51 13.81 18.07
CA GLY A 274 -17.16 15.24 17.99
C GLY A 274 -16.00 15.58 17.04
N LYS A 275 -15.32 16.71 17.28
CA LYS A 275 -14.17 17.17 16.48
C LYS A 275 -12.90 16.44 16.94
N LEU A 276 -12.50 15.42 16.16
CA LEU A 276 -11.35 14.55 16.44
C LEU A 276 -10.10 15.31 16.93
N CYS A 277 -9.72 16.37 16.19
CA CYS A 277 -8.51 17.13 16.48
C CYS A 277 -8.56 17.79 17.85
N THR A 278 -9.70 18.38 18.23
CA THR A 278 -9.83 19.09 19.50
C THR A 278 -9.90 18.14 20.69
N GLU A 279 -10.39 16.91 20.52
CA GLU A 279 -10.34 15.92 21.60
C GLU A 279 -8.90 15.47 21.89
N CYS A 280 -8.07 15.34 20.85
CA CYS A 280 -6.65 14.98 20.98
C CYS A 280 -5.75 16.16 21.39
N HIS A 281 -6.02 17.36 20.87
CA HIS A 281 -5.16 18.55 20.99
C HIS A 281 -5.80 19.68 21.79
N GLN A 282 -6.42 19.37 22.93
CA GLN A 282 -6.85 20.42 23.87
C GLN A 282 -5.62 21.19 24.37
N LYS A 283 -5.72 22.52 24.35
CA LYS A 283 -4.73 23.42 24.97
C LYS A 283 -4.69 23.17 26.48
#